data_AF-A0A956CDB9-F1
#
_entry.id   AF-A0A956CDB9-F1
#
_cell.length_a   1.000
_cell.length_b   1.000
_cell.length_c   1.000
_cell.angle_alpha   90.00
_cell.angle_beta   90.00
_cell.angle_gamma   90.00
#
_symmetry.space_group_name_H-M   'P 1'
#
loop_
_entity.id
_entity.type
_entity.pdbx_description
1 polymer ?
#
loop_
_entity_poly.entity_id
_entity_poly.type
_entity_poly.pdbx_seq_one_letter_code
_entity_poly.pdbx_strand_id
1 'polypeptide(L)' 'HQDSATLAVLGARAEEQAFALAALGDRGAVGEILADIKRIDPTSPFASELEARMKIHRRGRVDVSGLLE' A
#
# COMPACT_ATOMS: atom_id res chain seq x y z
N HIS A 1 -22.11 10.92 -6.09
CA HIS A 1 -22.06 10.11 -4.86
C HIS A 1 -21.21 8.90 -5.20
N GLN A 2 -19.98 8.80 -4.70
CA GLN A 2 -19.22 7.55 -4.82
C GLN A 2 -19.77 6.56 -3.80
N ASP A 3 -20.04 5.33 -4.24
CA ASP A 3 -20.57 4.26 -3.41
C ASP A 3 -19.45 3.73 -2.49
N SER A 4 -19.72 3.67 -1.19
CA SER A 4 -18.76 3.24 -0.18
C SER A 4 -18.31 1.80 -0.39
N ALA A 5 -19.19 0.92 -0.91
CA ALA A 5 -18.80 -0.46 -1.24
C ALA A 5 -17.80 -0.50 -2.40
N THR A 6 -18.02 0.34 -3.42
CA THR A 6 -17.07 0.51 -4.54
C THR A 6 -15.70 1.03 -4.05
N LEU A 7 -15.66 1.99 -3.14
CA LEU A 7 -14.41 2.50 -2.57
C LEU A 7 -13.66 1.44 -1.74
N ALA A 8 -14.38 0.62 -0.97
CA ALA A 8 -13.79 -0.46 -0.19
C ALA A 8 -13.14 -1.54 -1.09
N VAL A 9 -13.80 -1.90 -2.20
CA VAL A 9 -13.23 -2.85 -3.17
C VAL A 9 -11.97 -2.27 -3.84
N LEU A 10 -11.99 -0.99 -4.21
CA LEU A 10 -10.83 -0.33 -4.80
C LEU A 10 -9.66 -0.24 -3.80
N GLY A 11 -9.94 0.06 -2.53
CA GLY A 11 -8.96 0.03 -1.45
C GLY A 11 -8.28 -1.35 -1.34
N ALA A 12 -9.07 -2.41 -1.17
CA ALA A 12 -8.54 -3.77 -1.04
C ALA A 12 -7.67 -4.21 -2.24
N ARG A 13 -8.06 -3.83 -3.47
CA ARG A 13 -7.26 -4.12 -4.67
C ARG A 13 -5.95 -3.36 -4.71
N ALA A 14 -5.95 -2.10 -4.30
CA ALA A 14 -4.73 -1.31 -4.21
C ALA A 14 -3.79 -1.89 -3.14
N GLU A 15 -4.31 -2.38 -2.01
CA GLU A 15 -3.51 -3.04 -0.96
C GLU A 15 -2.84 -4.33 -1.48
N GLU A 16 -3.58 -5.20 -2.19
CA GLU A 16 -3.04 -6.42 -2.82
C GLU A 16 -1.92 -6.12 -3.81
N GLN A 17 -2.10 -5.08 -4.65
CA GLN A 17 -1.09 -4.68 -5.63
C GLN A 17 0.15 -4.08 -4.97
N ALA A 18 -0.03 -3.23 -3.96
CA ALA A 18 1.08 -2.66 -3.19
C ALA A 18 1.92 -3.77 -2.54
N PHE A 19 1.28 -4.80 -1.99
CA PHE A 19 1.96 -5.95 -1.41
C PHE A 19 2.80 -6.70 -2.45
N ALA A 20 2.23 -7.03 -3.60
CA ALA A 20 2.91 -7.74 -4.67
C ALA A 20 4.14 -6.97 -5.19
N LEU A 21 4.02 -5.65 -5.39
CA LEU A 21 5.10 -4.80 -5.87
C LEU A 21 6.19 -4.60 -4.81
N ALA A 22 5.79 -4.49 -3.54
CA ALA A 22 6.73 -4.41 -2.43
C ALA A 22 7.55 -5.70 -2.30
N ALA A 23 6.93 -6.88 -2.49
CA ALA A 23 7.62 -8.17 -2.53
C ALA A 23 8.60 -8.29 -3.72
N LEU A 24 8.25 -7.73 -4.87
CA LEU A 24 9.11 -7.66 -6.05
C LEU A 24 10.24 -6.62 -5.90
N GLY A 25 10.15 -5.74 -4.90
CA GLY A 25 11.13 -4.70 -4.64
C GLY A 25 10.98 -3.46 -5.54
N ASP A 26 9.85 -3.30 -6.24
CA ASP A 26 9.56 -2.12 -7.06
C ASP A 26 9.00 -0.99 -6.19
N ARG A 27 9.91 -0.24 -5.58
CA ARG A 27 9.55 0.83 -4.63
C ARG A 27 8.91 2.05 -5.28
N GLY A 28 9.15 2.27 -6.57
CA GLY A 28 8.56 3.38 -7.32
C GLY A 28 7.06 3.14 -7.48
N ALA A 29 6.71 1.96 -7.99
CA ALA A 29 5.32 1.57 -8.17
C ALA A 29 4.57 1.42 -6.84
N VAL A 30 5.20 0.93 -5.77
CA VAL A 30 4.61 0.91 -4.41
C VAL A 30 4.28 2.34 -3.92
N GLY A 31 5.13 3.31 -4.22
CA GLY A 31 4.90 4.71 -3.84
C GLY A 31 3.68 5.32 -4.54
N GLU A 32 3.49 5.02 -5.82
CA GLU A 32 2.31 5.45 -6.59
C GLU A 32 1.02 4.84 -6.02
N ILE A 33 1.03 3.53 -5.74
CA ILE A 33 -0.15 2.85 -5.17
C ILE A 33 -0.45 3.34 -3.75
N LEU A 34 0.58 3.58 -2.93
CA LEU A 34 0.41 4.16 -1.60
C LEU A 34 -0.29 5.52 -1.66
N ALA A 35 0.05 6.36 -2.65
CA ALA A 35 -0.63 7.64 -2.85
C ALA A 35 -2.10 7.46 -3.26
N ASP A 36 -2.39 6.46 -4.11
CA ASP A 36 -3.77 6.12 -4.48
C ASP A 36 -4.59 5.58 -3.30
N ILE A 37 -4.02 4.71 -2.47
CA ILE A 37 -4.68 4.22 -1.24
C ILE A 37 -5.02 5.40 -0.33
N LYS A 38 -4.07 6.30 -0.06
CA LYS A 38 -4.31 7.49 0.79
C LYS A 38 -5.35 8.45 0.21
N ARG A 39 -5.53 8.47 -1.12
CA ARG A 39 -6.56 9.27 -1.80
C ARG A 39 -7.94 8.64 -1.68
N ILE A 40 -8.03 7.31 -1.67
CA ILE A 40 -9.27 6.54 -1.52
C ILE A 40 -9.71 6.48 -0.05
N ASP A 41 -8.78 6.12 0.83
CA ASP A 41 -8.93 6.05 2.28
C ASP A 41 -7.71 6.69 2.97
N PRO A 42 -7.83 7.97 3.36
CA PRO A 42 -6.77 8.69 4.07
C PRO A 42 -6.45 8.10 5.46
N THR A 43 -7.38 7.31 6.02
CA THR A 43 -7.26 6.70 7.35
C THR A 43 -6.81 5.24 7.30
N SER A 44 -6.44 4.72 6.11
CA SER A 44 -6.04 3.33 5.93
C SER A 44 -4.86 2.97 6.87
N PRO A 45 -5.04 2.01 7.79
CA PRO A 45 -3.95 1.53 8.63
C PRO A 45 -2.87 0.83 7.81
N PHE A 46 -3.25 0.14 6.73
CA PHE A 46 -2.32 -0.47 5.78
C PHE A 46 -1.41 0.58 5.13
N ALA A 47 -1.96 1.69 4.65
CA ALA A 47 -1.17 2.75 4.04
C ALA A 47 -0.14 3.34 5.03
N SER A 48 -0.52 3.48 6.29
CA SER A 48 0.38 3.99 7.34
C SER A 48 1.54 3.02 7.61
N GLU A 49 1.24 1.72 7.72
CA GLU A 49 2.23 0.67 7.94
C GLU A 49 3.17 0.48 6.73
N LEU A 50 2.63 0.47 5.51
CA LEU A 50 3.40 0.38 4.28
C LEU A 50 4.36 1.57 4.12
N GLU A 51 3.89 2.78 4.43
CA GLU A 51 4.75 3.98 4.42
C GLU A 51 5.89 3.89 5.45
N ALA A 52 5.61 3.40 6.66
CA ALA A 52 6.62 3.20 7.70
C ALA A 52 7.69 2.21 7.25
N ARG A 53 7.29 1.07 6.67
CA ARG A 53 8.20 0.05 6.12
C ARG A 53 9.04 0.54 4.96
N MET A 54 8.46 1.36 4.09
CA MET A 54 9.24 2.04 3.06
C MET A 54 10.31 2.97 3.67
N LYS A 55 10.04 3.65 4.78
CA LYS A 55 11.04 4.56 5.40
C LYS A 55 12.21 3.82 6.08
N ILE A 56 12.00 2.60 6.60
CA ILE A 56 13.00 1.84 7.38
C ILE A 56 14.19 1.36 6.53
N HIS A 57 13.98 1.04 5.25
CA HIS A 57 15.05 0.58 4.36
C HIS A 57 15.28 1.52 3.17
N ARG A 58 16.38 2.29 3.21
CA ARG A 58 16.78 3.24 2.14
C ARG A 58 17.27 2.56 0.85
N ARG A 59 17.64 1.28 0.88
CA ARG A 59 18.06 0.47 -0.29
C ARG A 59 17.70 -1.00 -0.07
N GLY A 60 17.15 -1.67 -1.09
CA GLY A 60 16.77 -3.10 -1.06
C GLY A 60 15.27 -3.36 -1.21
N ARG A 61 14.89 -4.64 -1.32
CA ARG A 61 13.49 -5.11 -1.35
C ARG A 61 12.74 -4.58 -0.12
N VAL A 62 11.45 -4.25 -0.27
CA VAL A 62 10.61 -3.87 0.87
C VAL A 62 10.35 -5.14 1.68
N ASP A 63 10.61 -5.12 3.00
CA ASP A 63 10.23 -6.25 3.85
C ASP A 63 8.72 -6.24 4.07
N VAL A 64 8.04 -7.07 3.29
CA VAL A 64 6.59 -7.25 3.32
C VAL A 64 6.12 -8.30 4.33
N SER A 65 7.05 -8.99 5.02
CA SER A 65 6.71 -10.16 5.84
C SER A 65 5.75 -9.83 6.99
N GLY A 66 5.80 -8.61 7.53
CA GLY A 66 4.88 -8.17 8.59
C GLY A 66 3.71 -7.32 8.09
N LEU A 67 3.42 -7.29 6.79
CA LEU A 67 2.13 -6.75 6.27
C LEU A 67 1.01 -7.82 6.28
N LEU A 68 1.35 -9.10 6.55
CA LEU A 68 0.41 -10.23 6.56
C LEU A 68 0.04 -10.72 7.97
N GLU A 69 0.60 -10.11 9.02
CA GLU A 69 0.26 -10.37 10.43
C GLU A 69 -0.86 -9.44 10.89
#